data_AF-A0AB35MW64-F1
#
_entry.id   AF-A0AB35MW64-F1
#
_cell.length_a   1.000
_cell.length_b   1.000
_cell.length_c   1.000
_cell.angle_alpha   90.00
_cell.angle_beta   90.00
_cell.angle_gamma   90.00
#
_symmetry.space_group_name_H-M   'P 1'
#
loop_
_entity.id
_entity.type
_entity.pdbx_description
1 polymer ?
#
loop_
_entity_poly.entity_id
_entity_poly.type
_entity_poly.pdbx_seq_one_letter_code
_entity_poly.pdbx_strand_id
1 'polypeptide(L)'
;MAKLAGLYLHLDIPFDEIDEYEAEQYVKDIGKKYANLLYGDDLELFVRVSEGSIKVYLAVVGSIYLAIGQYGSFRSGCDYLIKDAKTFKELVVSELVKNGVSEHDIISKTKEHCDPDKIRRVLLAIERLESKPNLSVSEIEKELSKIKTSVRNICRHLTEKDVGLFASSIDSKYLPENTDIPYIAEQYKIKAREEDILFFPSSGINEKLVNKAFKRDS
;
A
#
# COMPACT_ATOMS: atom_id res chain seq x y z
N MET A 1 -3.64 -4.00 10.19
CA MET A 1 -2.41 -3.77 9.40
C MET A 1 -2.83 -3.32 8.01
N ALA A 2 -2.01 -2.51 7.35
CA ALA A 2 -2.37 -1.92 6.07
C ALA A 2 -2.22 -2.93 4.93
N LYS A 3 -3.19 -2.99 4.02
CA LYS A 3 -3.03 -3.69 2.73
C LYS A 3 -2.19 -2.80 1.82
N LEU A 4 -0.97 -3.22 1.53
CA LEU A 4 0.01 -2.47 0.72
C LEU A 4 -0.16 -2.78 -0.78
N ALA A 5 -0.37 -4.05 -1.11
CA ALA A 5 -0.61 -4.52 -2.47
C ALA A 5 -1.71 -5.57 -2.52
N GLY A 6 -2.35 -5.69 -3.68
CA GLY A 6 -3.38 -6.67 -3.94
C GLY A 6 -3.43 -7.02 -5.41
N LEU A 7 -3.51 -8.31 -5.71
CA LEU A 7 -3.56 -8.86 -7.06
C LEU A 7 -4.65 -9.92 -7.14
N TYR A 8 -5.49 -9.79 -8.15
CA TYR A 8 -6.41 -10.82 -8.59
C TYR A 8 -5.96 -11.37 -9.95
N LEU A 9 -5.77 -12.68 -10.03
CA LEU A 9 -5.51 -13.43 -11.24
C LEU A 9 -6.68 -14.36 -11.52
N HIS A 10 -7.02 -14.51 -12.79
CA HIS A 10 -7.99 -15.48 -13.27
C HIS A 10 -7.36 -16.23 -14.43
N LEU A 11 -7.16 -17.53 -14.27
CA LEU A 11 -6.47 -18.40 -15.21
C LEU A 11 -7.45 -19.45 -15.75
N ASP A 12 -7.42 -19.67 -17.06
CA ASP A 12 -8.19 -20.70 -17.76
C ASP A 12 -7.38 -22.01 -17.80
N ILE A 13 -7.18 -22.61 -16.63
CA ILE A 13 -6.43 -23.85 -16.48
C ILE A 13 -7.39 -24.91 -15.91
N PRO A 14 -7.51 -26.09 -16.53
CA PRO A 14 -8.32 -27.18 -16.00
C PRO A 14 -7.86 -27.56 -14.59
N PHE A 15 -8.78 -27.46 -13.63
CA PHE A 15 -8.48 -27.66 -12.21
C PHE A 15 -8.28 -29.14 -11.83
N ASP A 16 -8.80 -30.07 -12.63
CA ASP A 16 -8.59 -31.51 -12.46
C ASP A 16 -7.13 -31.95 -12.63
N GLU A 17 -6.28 -31.06 -13.14
CA GLU A 17 -4.83 -31.29 -13.31
C GLU A 17 -3.98 -30.70 -12.18
N ILE A 18 -4.55 -29.91 -11.25
CA ILE A 18 -3.79 -29.10 -10.29
C ILE A 18 -4.37 -29.19 -8.87
N ASP A 19 -3.53 -29.60 -7.91
CA ASP A 19 -3.88 -29.54 -6.49
C ASP A 19 -3.94 -28.08 -5.99
N GLU A 20 -5.06 -27.70 -5.35
CA GLU A 20 -5.32 -26.34 -4.90
C GLU A 20 -4.29 -25.84 -3.88
N TYR A 21 -3.87 -26.72 -2.96
CA TYR A 21 -2.94 -26.37 -1.91
C TYR A 21 -1.52 -26.21 -2.48
N GLU A 22 -1.10 -27.10 -3.39
CA GLU A 22 0.18 -26.97 -4.09
C GLU A 22 0.23 -25.69 -4.93
N ALA A 23 -0.85 -25.37 -5.66
CA ALA A 23 -0.96 -24.12 -6.41
C ALA A 23 -0.90 -22.89 -5.49
N GLU A 24 -1.60 -22.93 -4.36
CA GLU A 24 -1.56 -21.86 -3.37
C GLU A 24 -0.15 -21.65 -2.82
N GLN A 25 0.55 -22.71 -2.42
CA GLN A 25 1.92 -22.60 -1.92
C GLN A 25 2.88 -22.10 -2.99
N TYR A 26 2.76 -22.61 -4.22
CA TYR A 26 3.60 -22.18 -5.33
C TYR A 26 3.46 -20.68 -5.62
N VAL A 27 2.23 -20.18 -5.71
CA VAL A 27 1.99 -18.75 -5.94
C VAL A 27 2.37 -17.93 -4.72
N LYS A 28 2.22 -18.46 -3.50
CA LYS A 28 2.69 -17.84 -2.27
C LYS A 28 4.20 -17.68 -2.23
N ASP A 29 4.97 -18.65 -2.68
CA ASP A 29 6.43 -18.57 -2.73
C ASP A 29 6.91 -17.51 -3.73
N ILE A 30 6.31 -17.49 -4.93
CA ILE A 30 6.56 -16.43 -5.93
C ILE A 30 6.19 -15.06 -5.37
N GLY A 31 5.00 -14.94 -4.78
CA GLY A 31 4.53 -13.71 -4.18
C GLY A 31 5.44 -13.25 -3.06
N LYS A 32 5.91 -14.14 -2.18
CA LYS A 32 6.76 -13.79 -1.04
C LYS A 32 8.12 -13.30 -1.49
N LYS A 33 8.73 -13.95 -2.48
CA LYS A 33 10.00 -13.51 -3.10
C LYS A 33 9.94 -12.04 -3.54
N TYR A 34 8.89 -11.66 -4.28
CA TYR A 34 8.77 -10.29 -4.79
C TYR A 34 8.21 -9.29 -3.77
N ALA A 35 7.38 -9.75 -2.82
CA ALA A 35 6.92 -8.91 -1.72
C ALA A 35 8.11 -8.48 -0.85
N ASN A 36 8.98 -9.41 -0.47
CA ASN A 36 10.16 -9.10 0.34
C ASN A 36 11.12 -8.14 -0.39
N LEU A 37 11.32 -8.35 -1.69
CA LEU A 37 12.16 -7.47 -2.52
C LEU A 37 11.65 -6.02 -2.55
N LEU A 38 10.33 -5.82 -2.60
CA LEU A 38 9.72 -4.49 -2.77
C LEU A 38 9.41 -3.79 -1.44
N TYR A 39 9.04 -4.55 -0.41
CA TYR A 39 8.46 -4.03 0.81
C TYR A 39 9.21 -4.45 2.10
N GLY A 40 10.23 -5.32 2.01
CA GLY A 40 11.01 -5.81 3.16
C GLY A 40 10.45 -7.07 3.82
N ASP A 41 11.03 -7.49 4.96
CA ASP A 41 10.75 -8.81 5.55
C ASP A 41 9.60 -8.83 6.58
N ASP A 42 9.09 -7.67 7.01
CA ASP A 42 8.02 -7.56 8.01
C ASP A 42 6.63 -7.46 7.36
N LEU A 43 6.24 -8.50 6.63
CA LEU A 43 5.02 -8.56 5.83
C LEU A 43 4.30 -9.90 5.98
N GLU A 44 2.98 -9.83 5.87
CA GLU A 44 2.13 -11.01 5.70
C GLU A 44 1.62 -11.08 4.27
N LEU A 45 1.81 -12.25 3.65
CA LEU A 45 1.26 -12.56 2.34
C LEU A 45 0.08 -13.53 2.50
N PHE A 46 -1.08 -13.07 2.06
CA PHE A 46 -2.28 -13.90 1.95
C PHE A 46 -2.43 -14.33 0.51
N VAL A 47 -2.48 -15.64 0.28
CA VAL A 47 -2.83 -16.22 -1.01
C VAL A 47 -4.08 -17.07 -0.82
N ARG A 48 -5.01 -16.98 -1.77
CA ARG A 48 -6.16 -17.87 -1.84
C ARG A 48 -6.35 -18.32 -3.28
N VAL A 49 -6.41 -19.63 -3.46
CA VAL A 49 -6.86 -20.26 -4.70
C VAL A 49 -8.31 -20.69 -4.54
N SER A 50 -9.06 -20.86 -5.63
CA SER A 50 -10.43 -21.40 -5.58
C SER A 50 -10.80 -22.12 -6.88
N GLU A 51 -11.62 -23.17 -6.76
CA GLU A 51 -12.06 -24.08 -7.83
C GLU A 51 -12.84 -23.41 -8.97
N GLY A 52 -12.68 -24.00 -10.17
CA GLY A 52 -13.18 -23.53 -11.47
C GLY A 52 -12.02 -23.24 -12.42
N SER A 53 -12.08 -22.13 -13.14
CA SER A 53 -10.88 -21.44 -13.62
C SER A 53 -10.07 -20.94 -12.42
N ILE A 54 -8.77 -21.24 -12.33
CA ILE A 54 -7.93 -20.92 -11.18
C ILE A 54 -7.96 -19.41 -10.91
N LYS A 55 -8.57 -19.03 -9.79
CA LYS A 55 -8.58 -17.65 -9.31
C LYS A 55 -7.59 -17.52 -8.18
N VAL A 56 -6.67 -16.58 -8.30
CA VAL A 56 -5.67 -16.32 -7.26
C VAL A 56 -5.81 -14.92 -6.72
N TYR A 57 -6.00 -14.83 -5.41
CA TYR A 57 -5.98 -13.57 -4.67
C TYR A 57 -4.69 -13.50 -3.89
N LEU A 58 -3.85 -12.51 -4.17
CA LEU A 58 -2.66 -12.20 -3.40
C LEU A 58 -2.84 -10.85 -2.72
N ALA A 59 -2.55 -10.78 -1.42
CA ALA A 59 -2.51 -9.52 -0.70
C ALA A 59 -1.25 -9.43 0.17
N VAL A 60 -0.51 -8.33 0.01
CA VAL A 60 0.63 -7.99 0.87
C VAL A 60 0.12 -7.03 1.94
N VAL A 61 0.27 -7.43 3.20
CA VAL A 61 -0.16 -6.65 4.36
C VAL A 61 1.06 -6.34 5.23
N GLY A 62 1.15 -5.09 5.71
CA GLY A 62 2.28 -4.64 6.52
C GLY A 62 2.07 -3.26 7.10
N SER A 63 3.13 -2.70 7.66
CA SER A 63 3.14 -1.32 8.16
C SER A 63 3.53 -0.35 7.05
N ILE A 64 2.69 0.67 6.82
CA ILE A 64 3.02 1.79 5.92
C ILE A 64 4.25 2.51 6.44
N TYR A 65 4.33 2.72 7.76
CA TYR A 65 5.45 3.37 8.42
C TYR A 65 6.81 2.75 8.05
N LEU A 66 6.92 1.42 8.14
CA LEU A 66 8.15 0.73 7.74
C LEU A 66 8.41 0.85 6.24
N ALA A 67 7.34 0.69 5.45
CA ALA A 67 7.45 0.68 4.00
C ALA A 67 7.79 2.07 3.41
N ILE A 68 7.58 3.17 4.16
CA ILE A 68 7.91 4.52 3.70
C ILE A 68 9.19 5.13 4.27
N GLY A 69 9.86 4.47 5.23
CA GLY A 69 11.06 5.01 5.90
C GLY A 69 12.24 5.32 4.98
N GLN A 70 12.15 5.02 3.68
CA GLN A 70 13.18 5.31 2.67
C GLN A 70 12.80 6.48 1.74
N TYR A 71 11.61 7.05 1.90
CA TYR A 71 11.06 8.06 1.00
C TYR A 71 11.00 9.43 1.70
N GLY A 72 11.45 10.48 1.00
CA GLY A 72 11.65 11.81 1.60
C GLY A 72 10.38 12.53 2.09
N SER A 73 9.18 12.02 1.81
CA SER A 73 7.94 12.51 2.43
C SER A 73 6.90 11.40 2.49
N PHE A 74 5.95 11.50 3.42
CA PHE A 74 4.82 10.56 3.53
C PHE A 74 4.03 10.43 2.22
N ARG A 75 3.79 11.57 1.54
CA ARG A 75 3.10 11.61 0.26
C ARG A 75 3.88 10.85 -0.81
N SER A 76 5.16 11.18 -0.99
CA SER A 76 6.01 10.51 -1.95
C SER A 76 6.11 9.02 -1.65
N GLY A 77 6.16 8.64 -0.37
CA GLY A 77 6.14 7.25 0.07
C GLY A 77 4.88 6.51 -0.38
N CYS A 78 3.70 7.11 -0.21
CA CYS A 78 2.46 6.54 -0.72
C CYS A 78 2.48 6.37 -2.25
N ASP A 79 3.02 7.34 -2.99
CA ASP A 79 3.15 7.24 -4.45
C ASP A 79 4.10 6.09 -4.87
N TYR A 80 5.21 5.91 -4.17
CA TYR A 80 6.13 4.79 -4.40
C TYR A 80 5.49 3.45 -4.06
N LEU A 81 4.80 3.31 -2.92
CA LEU A 81 4.09 2.06 -2.58
C LEU A 81 3.05 1.68 -3.63
N ILE A 82 2.36 2.65 -4.22
CA ILE A 82 1.42 2.40 -5.33
C ILE A 82 2.15 1.95 -6.60
N LYS A 83 3.33 2.50 -6.90
CA LYS A 83 4.17 2.03 -8.01
C LYS A 83 4.68 0.62 -7.74
N ASP A 84 5.21 0.37 -6.55
CA ASP A 84 5.69 -0.95 -6.13
C ASP A 84 4.56 -2.00 -6.23
N ALA A 85 3.31 -1.63 -5.93
CA ALA A 85 2.16 -2.56 -6.07
C ALA A 85 1.86 -2.92 -7.54
N LYS A 86 2.15 -2.01 -8.47
CA LYS A 86 2.05 -2.31 -9.91
C LYS A 86 3.21 -3.21 -10.36
N THR A 87 4.42 -2.88 -9.93
CA THR A 87 5.62 -3.68 -10.21
C THR A 87 5.50 -5.09 -9.63
N PHE A 88 4.98 -5.24 -8.42
CA PHE A 88 4.69 -6.51 -7.78
C PHE A 88 3.81 -7.40 -8.67
N LYS A 89 2.70 -6.84 -9.17
CA LYS A 89 1.82 -7.54 -10.10
C LYS A 89 2.58 -8.02 -11.35
N GLU A 90 3.35 -7.13 -11.96
CA GLU A 90 4.09 -7.42 -13.19
C GLU A 90 5.12 -8.52 -12.97
N LEU A 91 5.86 -8.49 -11.86
CA LEU A 91 6.85 -9.50 -11.50
C LEU A 91 6.21 -10.87 -11.21
N VAL A 92 5.13 -10.92 -10.44
CA VAL A 92 4.41 -12.17 -10.15
C VAL A 92 3.88 -12.79 -11.44
N VAL A 93 3.21 -12.00 -12.29
CA VAL A 93 2.69 -12.49 -13.57
C VAL A 93 3.82 -12.94 -14.50
N SER A 94 4.91 -12.17 -14.59
CA SER A 94 6.06 -12.52 -15.43
C SER A 94 6.72 -13.81 -14.99
N GLU A 95 6.81 -14.08 -13.67
CA GLU A 95 7.40 -15.31 -13.16
C GLU A 95 6.50 -16.52 -13.45
N LEU A 96 5.17 -16.37 -13.31
CA LEU A 96 4.22 -17.43 -13.68
C LEU A 96 4.36 -17.81 -15.16
N VAL A 97 4.45 -16.82 -16.05
CA VAL A 97 4.62 -17.05 -17.49
C VAL A 97 5.96 -17.71 -17.79
N LYS A 98 7.04 -17.22 -17.18
CA LYS A 98 8.37 -17.80 -17.32
C LYS A 98 8.43 -19.26 -16.88
N ASN A 99 7.62 -19.62 -15.89
CA ASN A 99 7.56 -20.98 -15.35
C ASN A 99 6.51 -21.86 -16.06
N GLY A 100 5.97 -21.42 -17.19
CA GLY A 100 5.20 -22.28 -18.10
C GLY A 100 3.70 -21.99 -18.17
N VAL A 101 3.17 -21.03 -17.41
CA VAL A 101 1.77 -20.58 -17.59
C VAL A 101 1.67 -19.82 -18.92
N SER A 102 0.84 -20.28 -19.84
CA SER A 102 0.62 -19.58 -21.11
C SER A 102 -0.01 -18.21 -20.85
N GLU A 103 0.45 -17.18 -21.57
CA GLU A 103 -0.19 -15.85 -21.50
C GLU A 103 -1.66 -15.89 -21.96
N HIS A 104 -1.99 -16.83 -22.87
CA HIS A 104 -3.34 -17.01 -23.37
C HIS A 104 -4.31 -17.54 -22.30
N ASP A 105 -3.79 -18.27 -21.31
CA ASP A 105 -4.59 -18.82 -20.23
C ASP A 105 -4.83 -17.75 -19.14
N ILE A 106 -4.14 -16.61 -19.17
CA ILE A 106 -4.37 -15.52 -18.22
C ILE A 106 -5.57 -14.67 -18.67
N ILE A 107 -6.78 -15.09 -18.30
CA ILE A 107 -8.03 -14.37 -18.59
C ILE A 107 -7.99 -12.94 -18.02
N SER A 108 -7.53 -12.78 -16.78
CA SER A 108 -7.44 -11.43 -16.17
C SER A 108 -6.32 -11.30 -15.14
N LYS A 109 -5.72 -10.10 -15.10
CA LYS A 109 -4.68 -9.71 -14.13
C LYS A 109 -4.91 -8.30 -13.59
N THR A 110 -5.58 -8.21 -12.45
CA THR A 110 -6.07 -6.93 -11.90
C THR A 110 -5.36 -6.56 -10.62
N LYS A 111 -4.87 -5.31 -10.55
CA LYS A 111 -4.39 -4.72 -9.28
C LYS A 111 -5.59 -4.27 -8.46
N GLU A 112 -5.64 -4.65 -7.20
CA GLU A 112 -6.68 -4.18 -6.28
C GLU A 112 -6.34 -2.80 -5.70
N HIS A 113 -7.38 -2.08 -5.28
CA HIS A 113 -7.22 -0.81 -4.56
C HIS A 113 -6.84 -1.06 -3.09
N CYS A 114 -5.69 -0.54 -2.70
CA CYS A 114 -5.06 -0.79 -1.41
C CYS A 114 -5.06 0.46 -0.54
N ASP A 115 -4.58 0.37 0.70
CA ASP A 115 -4.63 1.50 1.64
C ASP A 115 -3.79 2.71 1.18
N PRO A 116 -2.59 2.54 0.57
CA PRO A 116 -1.89 3.65 -0.07
C PRO A 116 -2.72 4.39 -1.14
N ASP A 117 -3.51 3.68 -1.95
CA ASP A 117 -4.41 4.30 -2.95
C ASP A 117 -5.52 5.14 -2.27
N LYS A 118 -6.04 4.68 -1.12
CA LYS A 118 -7.07 5.39 -0.36
C LYS A 118 -6.48 6.67 0.26
N ILE A 119 -5.31 6.56 0.87
CA ILE A 119 -4.58 7.69 1.45
C ILE A 119 -4.28 8.74 0.37
N ARG A 120 -3.71 8.33 -0.76
CA ARG A 120 -3.44 9.23 -1.89
C ARG A 120 -4.69 9.96 -2.36
N ARG A 121 -5.86 9.30 -2.40
CA ARG A 121 -7.13 9.94 -2.75
C ARG A 121 -7.54 11.01 -1.75
N VAL A 122 -7.31 10.80 -0.45
CA VAL A 122 -7.57 11.82 0.58
C VAL A 122 -6.63 13.01 0.40
N LEU A 123 -5.34 12.77 0.19
CA LEU A 123 -4.37 13.85 -0.04
C LEU A 123 -4.74 14.70 -1.27
N LEU A 124 -5.15 14.05 -2.37
CA LEU A 124 -5.63 14.77 -3.56
C LEU A 124 -6.95 15.51 -3.32
N ALA A 125 -7.83 15.00 -2.46
CA ALA A 125 -9.06 15.69 -2.11
C ALA A 125 -8.79 16.97 -1.28
N ILE A 126 -7.83 16.89 -0.35
CA ILE A 126 -7.35 18.04 0.41
C ILE A 126 -6.80 19.11 -0.53
N GLU A 127 -5.90 18.74 -1.44
CA GLU A 127 -5.31 19.68 -2.40
C GLU A 127 -6.35 20.37 -3.28
N ARG A 128 -7.33 19.61 -3.77
CA ARG A 128 -8.43 20.16 -4.58
C ARG A 128 -9.31 21.11 -3.79
N LEU A 129 -9.46 20.91 -2.49
CA LEU A 129 -10.22 21.81 -1.63
C LEU A 129 -9.43 23.10 -1.39
N GLU A 130 -8.12 23.00 -1.11
CA GLU A 130 -7.24 24.15 -0.89
C GLU A 130 -7.00 24.98 -2.15
N SER A 131 -7.01 24.34 -3.33
CA SER A 131 -6.79 25.02 -4.60
C SER A 131 -8.02 25.77 -5.14
N LYS A 132 -9.18 25.71 -4.46
CA LYS A 132 -10.43 26.34 -4.93
C LYS A 132 -10.71 27.63 -4.14
N PRO A 133 -10.47 28.82 -4.73
CA PRO A 133 -10.52 30.08 -3.99
C PRO A 133 -11.94 30.59 -3.66
N ASN A 134 -13.01 30.05 -4.28
CA ASN A 134 -14.35 30.64 -4.23
C ASN A 134 -15.47 29.67 -3.81
N LEU A 135 -15.19 28.75 -2.89
CA LEU A 135 -16.24 27.88 -2.35
C LEU A 135 -17.04 28.62 -1.28
N SER A 136 -18.36 28.41 -1.27
CA SER A 136 -19.20 28.84 -0.15
C SER A 136 -18.85 28.07 1.13
N VAL A 137 -19.16 28.65 2.30
CA VAL A 137 -18.93 28.00 3.60
C VAL A 137 -19.58 26.62 3.65
N SER A 138 -20.81 26.49 3.15
CA SER A 138 -21.54 25.21 3.12
C SER A 138 -20.85 24.15 2.25
N GLU A 139 -20.27 24.55 1.11
CA GLU A 139 -19.53 23.63 0.24
C GLU A 139 -18.21 23.19 0.90
N ILE A 140 -17.52 24.11 1.56
CA ILE A 140 -16.32 23.80 2.33
C ILE A 140 -16.64 22.79 3.43
N GLU A 141 -17.68 23.01 4.23
CA GLU A 141 -18.11 22.09 5.28
C GLU A 141 -18.46 20.71 4.73
N LYS A 142 -19.15 20.65 3.59
CA LYS A 142 -19.51 19.39 2.92
C LYS A 142 -18.28 18.62 2.47
N GLU A 143 -17.30 19.28 1.85
CA GLU A 143 -16.06 18.62 1.42
C GLU A 143 -15.18 18.22 2.61
N LEU A 144 -15.07 19.06 3.65
CA LEU A 144 -14.39 18.72 4.90
C LEU A 144 -15.02 17.49 5.56
N SER A 145 -16.34 17.40 5.61
CA SER A 145 -17.05 16.25 6.18
C SER A 145 -16.72 14.95 5.43
N LYS A 146 -16.64 14.99 4.09
CA LYS A 146 -16.23 13.84 3.27
C LYS A 146 -14.77 13.44 3.53
N ILE A 147 -13.87 14.41 3.63
CA ILE A 147 -12.44 14.18 3.93
C ILE A 147 -12.31 13.55 5.31
N LYS A 148 -12.90 14.15 6.35
CA LYS A 148 -12.89 13.62 7.74
C LYS A 148 -13.45 12.20 7.82
N THR A 149 -14.52 11.92 7.09
CA THR A 149 -15.12 10.57 7.01
C THR A 149 -14.16 9.58 6.35
N SER A 150 -13.49 9.99 5.27
CA SER A 150 -12.51 9.15 4.57
C SER A 150 -11.30 8.85 5.44
N VAL A 151 -10.76 9.86 6.13
CA VAL A 151 -9.66 9.70 7.11
C VAL A 151 -10.07 8.70 8.19
N ARG A 152 -11.24 8.89 8.82
CA ARG A 152 -11.76 7.98 9.85
C ARG A 152 -11.85 6.53 9.34
N ASN A 153 -12.40 6.33 8.13
CA ASN A 153 -12.60 5.00 7.58
C ASN A 153 -11.27 4.29 7.25
N ILE A 154 -10.26 5.03 6.79
CA ILE A 154 -8.92 4.50 6.57
C ILE A 154 -8.31 4.11 7.92
N CYS A 155 -8.27 5.03 8.88
CA CYS A 155 -7.59 4.82 10.16
C CYS A 155 -8.16 3.65 10.98
N ARG A 156 -9.46 3.32 10.83
CA ARG A 156 -10.09 2.16 11.52
C ARG A 156 -9.42 0.81 11.25
N HIS A 157 -8.69 0.67 10.15
CA HIS A 157 -8.09 -0.60 9.74
C HIS A 157 -6.55 -0.58 9.79
N LEU A 158 -5.97 0.58 10.10
CA LEU A 158 -4.54 0.79 10.21
C LEU A 158 -4.05 0.48 11.62
N THR A 159 -2.75 0.24 11.75
CA THR A 159 -2.10 0.16 13.07
C THR A 159 -1.99 1.56 13.67
N GLU A 160 -1.85 1.68 14.99
CA GLU A 160 -1.69 2.99 15.64
C GLU A 160 -0.51 3.79 15.06
N LYS A 161 0.61 3.13 14.76
CA LYS A 161 1.78 3.75 14.13
C LYS A 161 1.45 4.32 12.74
N ASP A 162 0.77 3.54 11.92
CA ASP A 162 0.36 3.98 10.57
C ASP A 162 -0.70 5.10 10.63
N VAL A 163 -1.61 5.05 11.62
CA VAL A 163 -2.56 6.13 11.91
C VAL A 163 -1.81 7.40 12.29
N GLY A 164 -0.86 7.31 13.23
CA GLY A 164 -0.07 8.45 13.68
C GLY A 164 0.67 9.11 12.53
N LEU A 165 1.35 8.31 11.71
CA LEU A 165 2.10 8.80 10.56
C LEU A 165 1.21 9.46 9.48
N PHE A 166 0.07 8.85 9.16
CA PHE A 166 -0.88 9.43 8.19
C PHE A 166 -1.54 10.69 8.74
N ALA A 167 -2.03 10.64 9.98
CA ALA A 167 -2.75 11.76 10.57
C ALA A 167 -1.83 12.95 10.86
N SER A 168 -0.56 12.71 11.24
CA SER A 168 0.43 13.78 11.41
C SER A 168 0.87 14.41 10.09
N SER A 169 0.64 13.75 8.95
CA SER A 169 1.03 14.27 7.63
C SER A 169 0.00 15.23 7.02
N ILE A 170 -1.13 15.47 7.68
CA ILE A 170 -2.22 16.35 7.21
C ILE A 170 -2.60 17.37 8.30
N ASP A 171 -3.17 18.49 7.88
CA ASP A 171 -3.61 19.52 8.84
C ASP A 171 -4.72 19.00 9.76
N SER A 172 -4.65 19.38 11.04
CA SER A 172 -5.64 19.10 12.08
C SER A 172 -7.10 19.37 11.66
N LYS A 173 -7.36 20.38 10.83
CA LYS A 173 -8.70 20.73 10.34
C LYS A 173 -9.33 19.61 9.48
N TYR A 174 -8.51 18.71 8.92
CA TYR A 174 -8.95 17.54 8.14
C TYR A 174 -9.14 16.28 8.98
N LEU A 175 -8.76 16.32 10.26
CA LEU A 175 -8.91 15.19 11.16
C LEU A 175 -10.33 15.12 11.73
N PRO A 176 -10.86 13.91 11.96
CA PRO A 176 -12.14 13.73 12.64
C PRO A 176 -12.01 14.05 14.14
N GLU A 177 -12.76 15.07 14.60
CA GLU A 177 -12.68 15.60 15.97
C GLU A 177 -13.12 14.61 17.06
N ASN A 178 -14.18 13.83 16.82
CA ASN A 178 -14.75 12.90 17.81
C ASN A 178 -14.09 11.52 17.80
N THR A 179 -12.75 11.47 17.73
CA THR A 179 -11.98 10.22 17.70
C THR A 179 -10.63 10.40 18.39
N ASP A 180 -9.95 9.31 18.69
CA ASP A 180 -8.57 9.36 19.25
C ASP A 180 -7.52 9.73 18.20
N ILE A 181 -7.89 9.85 16.92
CA ILE A 181 -6.96 10.10 15.81
C ILE A 181 -6.15 11.40 15.99
N PRO A 182 -6.74 12.55 16.39
CA PRO A 182 -5.96 13.76 16.64
C PRO A 182 -4.94 13.62 17.76
N TYR A 183 -5.27 12.87 18.82
CA TYR A 183 -4.36 12.59 19.92
C TYR A 183 -3.17 11.73 19.46
N ILE A 184 -3.46 10.66 18.72
CA ILE A 184 -2.42 9.81 18.11
C ILE A 184 -1.56 10.66 17.16
N ALA A 185 -2.16 11.50 16.31
CA ALA A 185 -1.42 12.35 15.39
C ALA A 185 -0.40 13.25 16.10
N GLU A 186 -0.78 13.89 17.20
CA GLU A 186 0.11 14.78 17.96
C GLU A 186 1.30 14.03 18.57
N GLN A 187 1.07 12.82 19.11
CA GLN A 187 2.13 11.99 19.66
C GLN A 187 3.20 11.60 18.62
N TYR A 188 2.79 11.41 17.37
CA TYR A 188 3.68 11.01 16.28
C TYR A 188 4.27 12.21 15.54
N LYS A 189 3.59 13.37 15.55
CA LYS A 189 4.13 14.64 15.03
C LYS A 189 5.41 15.09 15.74
N ILE A 190 5.50 14.81 17.05
CA ILE A 190 6.69 15.10 17.87
C ILE A 190 7.86 14.15 17.53
N LYS A 191 7.56 12.94 17.04
CA LYS A 191 8.53 11.88 16.69
C LYS A 191 8.93 11.85 15.20
N ALA A 192 8.22 12.58 14.36
CA ALA A 192 8.38 12.57 12.90
C ALA A 192 8.94 13.90 12.38
N ARG A 193 9.96 14.48 13.06
CA ARG A 193 10.75 15.53 12.40
C ARG A 193 11.41 14.90 11.17
N GLU A 194 11.49 15.64 10.07
CA GLU A 194 11.97 15.14 8.76
C GLU A 194 13.34 14.42 8.83
N GLU A 195 14.14 14.73 9.85
CA GLU A 195 15.43 14.13 10.15
C GLU A 195 15.34 12.68 10.68
N ASP A 196 14.24 12.30 11.34
CA ASP A 196 14.03 10.97 11.92
C ASP A 196 13.51 9.95 10.89
N ILE A 197 12.91 10.40 9.78
CA ILE A 197 12.51 9.52 8.67
C ILE A 197 13.76 9.01 7.92
N LEU A 198 14.89 9.72 8.00
CA LEU A 198 16.13 9.36 7.31
C LEU A 198 16.95 8.27 8.02
N PHE A 199 16.63 7.91 9.26
CA PHE A 199 17.44 6.99 10.08
C PHE A 199 16.63 5.83 10.65
N PHE A 200 16.33 4.86 9.80
CA PHE A 200 16.04 3.50 10.27
C PHE A 200 17.03 2.52 9.65
N PRO A 201 18.10 2.11 10.38
CA PRO A 201 18.82 0.92 10.01
C PRO A 201 17.88 -0.26 10.25
N SER A 202 17.55 -0.99 9.18
CA SER A 202 16.96 -2.31 9.32
C SER A 202 17.88 -3.14 10.21
N SER A 203 17.32 -3.70 11.28
CA SER A 203 18.01 -4.70 12.11
C SER A 203 18.10 -6.00 11.30
N GLY A 204 18.99 -5.99 10.32
CA GLY A 204 19.18 -7.03 9.34
C GLY A 204 20.37 -6.63 8.50
N ILE A 205 21.51 -7.23 8.83
CA ILE A 205 22.79 -7.33 8.11
C ILE A 205 22.96 -6.35 6.95
N ASN A 206 23.92 -5.44 7.12
CA ASN A 206 24.50 -4.54 6.12
C ASN A 206 24.55 -5.12 4.69
N GLU A 207 23.49 -4.93 3.93
CA GLU A 207 23.58 -4.72 2.49
C GLU A 207 23.07 -3.31 2.21
N LYS A 208 23.91 -2.54 1.52
CA LYS A 208 23.67 -1.15 1.16
C LYS A 208 22.27 -0.97 0.57
N LEU A 209 21.32 -0.53 1.40
CA LEU A 209 20.06 0.03 0.95
C LEU A 209 20.41 1.35 0.25
N VAL A 210 20.49 1.28 -1.08
CA VAL A 210 20.69 2.42 -1.95
C VAL A 210 19.56 3.40 -1.68
N ASN A 211 19.87 4.55 -1.10
CA ASN A 211 18.94 5.68 -0.98
C ASN A 211 18.28 5.94 -2.34
N LYS A 212 17.05 5.45 -2.53
CA LYS A 212 16.30 5.57 -3.79
C LYS A 212 15.97 7.03 -4.13
N ALA A 213 16.11 7.94 -3.16
CA ALA A 213 15.97 9.39 -3.34
C ALA A 213 17.10 10.03 -4.18
N PHE A 214 18.22 9.35 -4.42
CA PHE A 214 19.41 9.94 -5.07
C PHE A 214 19.87 9.26 -6.38
N LYS A 215 19.01 8.54 -7.10
CA LYS A 215 19.30 8.23 -8.51
C LYS A 215 18.90 9.42 -9.38
N ARG A 216 19.84 10.37 -9.57
CA ARG A 216 19.83 11.22 -10.76
C ARG A 216 20.28 10.37 -11.94
N ASP A 217 19.51 10.42 -13.02
CA ASP A 217 19.85 9.78 -14.28
C ASP A 217 21.28 10.15 -14.69
N SER A 218 22.09 9.13 -14.98
CA SER A 218 23.39 9.22 -15.63
C SER A 218 23.40 8.20 -16.75
#